data_AF-A0A943XQS0-F1
#
_entry.id   AF-A0A943XQS0-F1
#
_cell.length_a   1.000
_cell.length_b   1.000
_cell.length_c   1.000
_cell.angle_alpha   90.00
_cell.angle_beta   90.00
_cell.angle_gamma   90.00
#
_symmetry.space_group_name_H-M   'P 1'
#
loop_
_entity.id
_entity.type
_entity.pdbx_description
1 polymer ?
#
loop_
_entity_poly.entity_id
_entity_poly.type
_entity_poly.pdbx_seq_one_letter_code
_entity_poly.pdbx_strand_id
1 'polypeptide(L)'
;MSETAKGFVMMSGGLDSQLAVKVLQRAGAHVEAVCFESPFFNANQARKAAEALEIKLHVVDFTDEILSLLVDPPHGFGGAMNPCIDCHAAMIRRAGAMMEENGFDFVATGEVKGQRPMSQNAQALVTVEKTSGLKGRLIRPLSALFLEPTIPETEGKLDRSRLLDISGRSRERQIALAAEFGIVDYPSPAGGCKLTEEAYSRRLEDLMKHEGFSSRTLLKLLSVGRRFRTENGTSVILGRNGEENALLSQRALEIQNSVLITPSKSQIGPTALVPCAISDGEKNIVQELVDAYVKGTGEAERLRFRKWQIL
;
A
#
# COMPACT_ATOMS: atom_id res chain seq x y z
N MET A 1 -7.72 -41.04 -1.14
CA MET A 1 -7.90 -39.66 -1.63
C MET A 1 -6.76 -38.87 -1.04
N SER A 2 -5.85 -38.31 -1.85
CA SER A 2 -4.82 -37.42 -1.32
C SER A 2 -5.50 -36.23 -0.66
N GLU A 3 -4.97 -35.80 0.48
CA GLU A 3 -5.47 -34.63 1.19
C GLU A 3 -5.33 -33.40 0.28
N THR A 4 -6.44 -32.71 0.00
CA THR A 4 -6.44 -31.49 -0.80
C THR A 4 -5.62 -30.41 -0.12
N ALA A 5 -4.58 -29.90 -0.79
CA ALA A 5 -3.79 -28.80 -0.27
C ALA A 5 -4.67 -27.56 -0.01
N LYS A 6 -4.51 -26.96 1.17
CA LYS A 6 -5.17 -25.71 1.56
C LYS A 6 -4.14 -24.60 1.68
N GLY A 7 -4.45 -23.40 1.18
CA GLY A 7 -3.50 -22.30 1.31
C GLY A 7 -4.09 -20.91 1.23
N PHE A 8 -3.33 -19.96 1.76
CA PHE A 8 -3.66 -18.54 1.63
C PHE A 8 -3.00 -17.96 0.38
N VAL A 9 -3.73 -17.21 -0.43
CA VAL A 9 -3.19 -16.44 -1.55
C VAL A 9 -3.12 -14.96 -1.18
N MET A 10 -1.93 -14.38 -1.27
CA MET A 10 -1.69 -12.95 -1.10
C MET A 10 -2.34 -12.18 -2.25
N MET A 11 -3.47 -11.53 -1.95
CA MET A 11 -4.35 -10.90 -2.94
C MET A 11 -4.24 -9.37 -2.90
N SER A 12 -3.62 -8.79 -3.93
CA SER A 12 -3.60 -7.33 -4.11
C SER A 12 -4.77 -6.82 -4.95
N GLY A 13 -5.53 -7.73 -5.60
CA GLY A 13 -6.55 -7.42 -6.58
C GLY A 13 -6.01 -7.20 -8.00
N GLY A 14 -4.68 -7.16 -8.18
CA GLY A 14 -4.06 -7.13 -9.51
C GLY A 14 -4.11 -8.48 -10.22
N LEU A 15 -3.93 -8.45 -11.54
CA LEU A 15 -4.01 -9.62 -12.43
C LEU A 15 -3.22 -10.83 -11.91
N ASP A 16 -1.94 -10.63 -11.56
CA ASP A 16 -1.06 -11.74 -11.18
C ASP A 16 -1.57 -12.49 -9.93
N SER A 17 -2.17 -11.77 -8.96
CA SER A 17 -2.73 -12.40 -7.76
C SER A 17 -4.05 -13.14 -8.02
N GLN A 18 -4.87 -12.64 -8.95
CA GLN A 18 -6.09 -13.33 -9.39
C GLN A 18 -5.75 -14.61 -10.18
N LEU A 19 -4.75 -14.55 -11.04
CA LEU A 19 -4.25 -15.72 -11.77
C LEU A 19 -3.66 -16.77 -10.83
N ALA A 20 -2.95 -16.35 -9.77
CA ALA A 20 -2.43 -17.29 -8.77
C ALA A 20 -3.54 -18.13 -8.14
N VAL A 21 -4.68 -17.52 -7.78
CA VAL A 21 -5.87 -18.24 -7.30
C VAL A 21 -6.34 -19.25 -8.33
N LYS A 22 -6.60 -18.84 -9.57
CA LYS A 22 -7.14 -19.73 -10.61
C LYS A 22 -6.20 -20.89 -10.94
N VAL A 23 -4.89 -20.64 -10.98
CA VAL A 23 -3.88 -21.68 -11.22
C VAL A 23 -3.85 -22.69 -10.07
N LEU A 24 -3.93 -22.25 -8.81
CA LEU A 24 -3.96 -23.14 -7.65
C LEU A 24 -5.26 -23.95 -7.57
N GLN A 25 -6.41 -23.30 -7.80
CA GLN A 25 -7.71 -23.99 -7.89
C GLN A 25 -7.70 -25.02 -9.01
N ARG A 26 -7.16 -24.66 -10.19
CA ARG A 26 -6.96 -25.60 -11.29
C ARG A 26 -6.09 -26.76 -10.81
N ALA A 27 -4.96 -26.52 -10.15
CA ALA A 27 -4.09 -27.57 -9.61
C ALA A 27 -4.70 -28.40 -8.46
N GLY A 28 -5.96 -28.14 -8.08
CA GLY A 28 -6.72 -28.94 -7.13
C GLY A 28 -6.65 -28.45 -5.69
N ALA A 29 -6.05 -27.27 -5.43
CA ALA A 29 -5.98 -26.69 -4.09
C ALA A 29 -7.28 -25.97 -3.71
N HIS A 30 -7.60 -26.01 -2.42
CA HIS A 30 -8.55 -25.08 -1.80
C HIS A 30 -7.79 -23.84 -1.35
N VAL A 31 -8.28 -22.65 -1.72
CA VAL A 31 -7.60 -21.39 -1.40
C VAL A 31 -8.55 -20.37 -0.82
N GLU A 32 -8.07 -19.64 0.18
CA GLU A 32 -8.66 -18.40 0.67
C GLU A 32 -7.68 -17.25 0.38
N ALA A 33 -8.17 -16.02 0.25
CA ALA A 33 -7.34 -14.85 0.01
C ALA A 33 -6.99 -14.12 1.31
N VAL A 34 -5.78 -13.58 1.40
CA VAL A 34 -5.37 -12.61 2.43
C VAL A 34 -4.94 -11.33 1.74
N CYS A 35 -5.48 -10.21 2.19
CA CYS A 35 -5.07 -8.87 1.79
C CYS A 35 -4.71 -8.05 3.03
N PHE A 36 -3.65 -7.26 2.91
CA PHE A 36 -3.22 -6.34 3.94
C PHE A 36 -3.65 -4.92 3.58
N GLU A 37 -4.04 -4.14 4.58
CA GLU A 37 -4.35 -2.71 4.41
C GLU A 37 -3.62 -1.84 5.42
N SER A 38 -3.38 -0.58 5.03
CA SER A 38 -2.74 0.45 5.84
C SER A 38 -3.12 1.84 5.31
N PRO A 39 -2.70 2.94 5.92
CA PRO A 39 -2.85 4.28 5.33
C PRO A 39 -2.22 4.42 3.92
N PHE A 40 -1.29 3.52 3.56
CA PHE A 40 -0.51 3.58 2.33
C PHE A 40 -1.11 2.75 1.17
N PHE A 41 -1.95 1.76 1.46
CA PHE A 41 -2.61 0.89 0.48
C PHE A 41 -3.90 0.28 1.07
N ASN A 42 -4.93 0.07 0.24
CA ASN A 42 -6.25 -0.41 0.69
C ASN A 42 -6.64 -1.75 0.04
N ALA A 43 -7.63 -2.43 0.63
CA ALA A 43 -8.12 -3.72 0.15
C ALA A 43 -9.25 -3.64 -0.89
N ASN A 44 -9.62 -2.46 -1.41
CA ASN A 44 -10.83 -2.31 -2.25
C ASN A 44 -10.77 -3.18 -3.51
N GLN A 45 -9.63 -3.20 -4.20
CA GLN A 45 -9.44 -4.04 -5.39
C GLN A 45 -9.40 -5.53 -5.04
N ALA A 46 -8.82 -5.89 -3.90
CA ALA A 46 -8.81 -7.27 -3.43
C ALA A 46 -10.22 -7.76 -3.07
N ARG A 47 -11.07 -6.92 -2.47
CA ARG A 47 -12.47 -7.23 -2.17
C ARG A 47 -13.26 -7.55 -3.44
N LYS A 48 -13.19 -6.67 -4.44
CA LYS A 48 -13.83 -6.89 -5.76
C LYS A 48 -13.34 -8.16 -6.44
N ALA A 49 -12.01 -8.37 -6.43
CA ALA A 49 -11.41 -9.56 -7.03
C ALA A 49 -11.83 -10.86 -6.31
N ALA A 50 -11.85 -10.86 -4.98
CA ALA A 50 -12.25 -12.03 -4.21
C ALA A 50 -13.74 -12.37 -4.40
N GLU A 51 -14.60 -11.36 -4.48
CA GLU A 51 -16.02 -11.52 -4.81
C GLU A 51 -16.19 -12.12 -6.21
N ALA A 52 -15.54 -11.57 -7.23
CA ALA A 52 -15.59 -12.08 -8.60
C ALA A 52 -15.02 -13.51 -8.75
N LEU A 53 -14.07 -13.89 -7.89
CA LEU A 53 -13.48 -15.23 -7.86
C LEU A 53 -14.24 -16.21 -6.95
N GLU A 54 -15.26 -15.74 -6.23
CA GLU A 54 -16.05 -16.49 -5.24
C GLU A 54 -15.18 -17.16 -4.16
N ILE A 55 -14.18 -16.44 -3.65
CA ILE A 55 -13.30 -16.90 -2.58
C ILE A 55 -13.44 -16.03 -1.32
N LYS A 56 -13.24 -16.66 -0.16
CA LYS A 56 -13.18 -15.94 1.12
C LYS A 56 -11.95 -15.03 1.16
N LEU A 57 -12.15 -13.79 1.60
CA LEU A 57 -11.08 -12.79 1.77
C LEU A 57 -10.94 -12.42 3.24
N HIS A 58 -9.71 -12.55 3.74
CA HIS A 58 -9.28 -11.98 5.01
C HIS A 58 -8.61 -10.64 4.76
N VAL A 59 -9.10 -9.59 5.42
CA VAL A 59 -8.45 -8.28 5.38
C VAL A 59 -7.82 -8.00 6.73
N VAL A 60 -6.51 -7.74 6.72
CA VAL A 60 -5.69 -7.59 7.92
C VAL A 60 -5.10 -6.18 7.95
N ASP A 61 -5.30 -5.46 9.05
CA ASP A 61 -4.61 -4.20 9.30
C ASP A 61 -3.11 -4.49 9.48
N PHE A 62 -2.28 -3.81 8.69
CA PHE A 62 -0.83 -3.95 8.66
C PHE A 62 -0.12 -2.65 9.07
N THR A 63 -0.87 -1.71 9.67
CA THR A 63 -0.37 -0.35 9.92
C THR A 63 0.83 -0.34 10.86
N ASP A 64 0.83 -1.09 11.95
CA ASP A 64 1.95 -1.04 12.92
C ASP A 64 3.22 -1.69 12.39
N GLU A 65 3.08 -2.81 11.67
CA GLU A 65 4.20 -3.46 11.02
C GLU A 65 4.83 -2.55 9.97
N ILE A 66 4.05 -1.93 9.07
CA ILE A 66 4.62 -1.06 8.04
C ILE A 66 5.25 0.21 8.64
N LEU A 67 4.67 0.78 9.70
CA LEU A 67 5.28 1.94 10.37
C LEU A 67 6.61 1.59 11.03
N SER A 68 6.72 0.40 11.63
CA SER A 68 7.99 -0.08 12.20
C SER A 68 9.06 -0.20 11.11
N LEU A 69 8.70 -0.74 9.95
CA LEU A 69 9.61 -0.85 8.80
C LEU A 69 9.96 0.50 8.16
N LEU A 70 9.13 1.52 8.33
CA LEU A 70 9.44 2.88 7.89
C LEU A 70 10.42 3.60 8.82
N VAL A 71 10.56 3.15 10.07
CA VAL A 71 11.54 3.69 11.02
C VAL A 71 12.91 3.05 10.79
N ASP A 72 12.95 1.72 10.67
CA ASP A 72 14.20 0.96 10.52
C ASP A 72 14.00 -0.23 9.56
N PRO A 73 14.11 -0.01 8.23
CA PRO A 73 13.98 -1.09 7.24
C PRO A 73 15.27 -1.93 7.17
N PRO A 74 15.23 -3.24 7.49
CA PRO A 74 16.43 -4.09 7.47
C PRO A 74 17.17 -4.15 6.12
N HIS A 75 16.45 -4.02 5.01
CA HIS A 75 17.04 -4.02 3.66
C HIS A 75 17.06 -2.62 3.03
N GLY A 76 16.80 -1.57 3.81
CA GLY A 76 16.74 -0.21 3.34
C GLY A 76 15.50 0.10 2.50
N PHE A 77 15.49 1.30 1.93
CA PHE A 77 14.44 1.76 1.04
C PHE A 77 14.79 1.58 -0.44
N GLY A 78 13.75 1.54 -1.28
CA GLY A 78 13.90 1.57 -2.74
C GLY A 78 14.13 2.98 -3.30
N GLY A 79 13.39 3.35 -4.34
CA GLY A 79 13.54 4.66 -5.00
C GLY A 79 12.95 5.84 -4.22
N ALA A 80 12.08 5.56 -3.25
CA ALA A 80 11.49 6.52 -2.32
C ALA A 80 11.39 5.83 -0.94
N MET A 81 10.44 6.17 -0.06
CA MET A 81 10.30 5.50 1.25
C MET A 81 9.67 4.09 1.17
N ASN A 82 10.00 3.29 0.15
CA ASN A 82 9.37 1.98 -0.07
C ASN A 82 10.25 0.82 0.44
N PRO A 83 9.97 0.23 1.62
CA PRO A 83 10.71 -0.93 2.13
C PRO A 83 10.16 -2.24 1.55
N CYS A 84 10.12 -2.38 0.23
CA CYS A 84 9.33 -3.43 -0.44
C CYS A 84 9.73 -4.86 -0.05
N ILE A 85 11.03 -5.14 0.08
CA ILE A 85 11.53 -6.46 0.46
C ILE A 85 11.05 -6.82 1.87
N ASP A 86 11.22 -5.89 2.81
CA ASP A 86 10.82 -6.08 4.20
C ASP A 86 9.30 -6.16 4.37
N CYS A 87 8.57 -5.30 3.65
CA CYS A 87 7.11 -5.29 3.65
C CYS A 87 6.54 -6.61 3.12
N HIS A 88 7.04 -7.12 1.98
CA HIS A 88 6.63 -8.42 1.46
C HIS A 88 6.97 -9.55 2.44
N ALA A 89 8.19 -9.55 3.00
CA ALA A 89 8.60 -10.58 3.94
C ALA A 89 7.76 -10.58 5.23
N ALA A 90 7.43 -9.40 5.77
CA ALA A 90 6.59 -9.25 6.95
C ALA A 90 5.13 -9.64 6.70
N MET A 91 4.55 -9.26 5.55
CA MET A 91 3.21 -9.70 5.17
C MET A 91 3.14 -11.22 4.97
N ILE A 92 4.13 -11.82 4.31
CA ILE A 92 4.19 -13.29 4.13
C ILE A 92 4.38 -13.99 5.47
N ARG A 93 5.20 -13.44 6.37
CA ARG A 93 5.36 -13.98 7.74
C ARG A 93 4.03 -13.96 8.50
N ARG A 94 3.29 -12.85 8.41
CA ARG A 94 1.96 -12.71 9.04
C ARG A 94 0.95 -13.69 8.44
N ALA A 95 0.94 -13.86 7.12
CA ALA A 95 0.14 -14.88 6.46
C ALA A 95 0.56 -16.31 6.82
N GLY A 96 1.85 -16.54 7.09
CA GLY A 96 2.39 -17.81 7.58
C GLY A 96 1.88 -18.15 8.98
N ALA A 97 1.85 -17.18 9.89
CA ALA A 97 1.24 -17.37 11.20
C ALA A 97 -0.26 -17.71 11.08
N MET A 98 -1.00 -17.00 10.22
CA MET A 98 -2.40 -17.33 9.94
C MET A 98 -2.55 -18.74 9.33
N MET A 99 -1.66 -19.13 8.42
CA MET A 99 -1.65 -20.45 7.79
C MET A 99 -1.54 -21.54 8.86
N GLU A 100 -0.62 -21.40 9.82
CA GLU A 100 -0.46 -22.35 10.93
C GLU A 100 -1.71 -22.38 11.83
N GLU A 101 -2.24 -21.22 12.21
CA GLU A 101 -3.43 -21.10 13.06
C GLU A 101 -4.69 -21.74 12.42
N ASN A 102 -4.80 -21.72 11.10
CA ASN A 102 -5.95 -22.26 10.36
C ASN A 102 -5.72 -23.69 9.85
N GLY A 103 -4.55 -24.30 10.13
CA GLY A 103 -4.22 -25.64 9.64
C GLY A 103 -4.10 -25.72 8.12
N PHE A 104 -3.60 -24.66 7.47
CA PHE A 104 -3.34 -24.62 6.03
C PHE A 104 -1.92 -25.11 5.73
N ASP A 105 -1.70 -25.59 4.51
CA ASP A 105 -0.44 -26.19 4.09
C ASP A 105 0.56 -25.16 3.55
N PHE A 106 0.09 -24.06 2.94
CA PHE A 106 0.96 -23.07 2.29
C PHE A 106 0.41 -21.64 2.26
N VAL A 107 1.31 -20.70 1.97
CA VAL A 107 0.99 -19.34 1.49
C VAL A 107 1.46 -19.22 0.05
N ALA A 108 0.72 -18.50 -0.78
CA ALA A 108 1.07 -18.26 -2.17
C ALA A 108 1.03 -16.77 -2.54
N THR A 109 1.84 -16.38 -3.52
CA THR A 109 1.86 -15.02 -4.08
C THR A 109 1.70 -15.05 -5.60
N GLY A 110 1.20 -13.95 -6.18
CA GLY A 110 1.24 -13.74 -7.63
C GLY A 110 2.61 -13.31 -8.16
N GLU A 111 3.70 -13.46 -7.40
CA GLU A 111 5.02 -13.00 -7.85
C GLU A 111 5.54 -13.87 -9.00
N VAL A 112 6.01 -13.23 -10.06
CA VAL A 112 6.58 -13.88 -11.24
C VAL A 112 8.08 -13.60 -11.29
N LYS A 113 8.90 -14.65 -11.41
CA LYS A 113 10.36 -14.55 -11.51
C LYS A 113 10.78 -13.64 -12.68
N GLY A 114 11.50 -12.55 -12.36
CA GLY A 114 12.02 -11.58 -13.33
C GLY A 114 11.02 -10.53 -13.81
N GLN A 115 9.80 -10.50 -13.27
CA GLN A 115 8.74 -9.61 -13.75
C GLN A 115 8.91 -8.16 -13.29
N ARG A 116 9.48 -7.96 -12.10
CA ARG A 116 9.87 -6.65 -11.57
C ARG A 116 11.36 -6.66 -11.23
N PRO A 117 12.15 -5.70 -11.75
CA PRO A 117 13.61 -5.71 -11.61
C PRO A 117 14.07 -5.59 -10.15
N MET A 118 13.35 -4.83 -9.32
CA MET A 118 13.77 -4.56 -7.95
C MET A 118 13.27 -5.59 -6.93
N SER A 119 12.01 -6.07 -7.06
CA SER A 119 11.37 -6.88 -6.02
C SER A 119 11.11 -8.33 -6.42
N GLN A 120 11.28 -8.70 -7.69
CA GLN A 120 10.97 -10.05 -8.20
C GLN A 120 12.13 -10.63 -9.02
N ASN A 121 13.34 -10.12 -8.87
CA ASN A 121 14.54 -10.81 -9.35
C ASN A 121 14.85 -12.04 -8.46
N ALA A 122 15.71 -12.94 -8.94
CA ALA A 122 15.99 -14.19 -8.23
C ALA A 122 16.48 -13.98 -6.78
N GLN A 123 17.36 -13.00 -6.57
CA GLN A 123 17.88 -12.67 -5.23
C GLN A 123 16.77 -12.15 -4.32
N ALA A 124 15.92 -11.25 -4.81
CA ALA A 124 14.81 -10.70 -4.05
C ALA A 124 13.82 -11.78 -3.62
N LEU A 125 13.46 -12.74 -4.50
CA LEU A 125 12.55 -13.84 -4.14
C LEU A 125 13.12 -14.73 -3.03
N VAL A 126 14.42 -15.04 -3.10
CA VAL A 126 15.13 -15.81 -2.07
C VAL A 126 15.21 -15.03 -0.76
N THR A 127 15.55 -13.75 -0.82
CA THR A 127 15.62 -12.89 0.37
C THR A 127 14.26 -12.79 1.04
N VAL A 128 13.18 -12.53 0.30
CA VAL A 128 11.82 -12.47 0.85
C VAL A 128 11.41 -13.79 1.48
N GLU A 129 11.67 -14.93 0.83
CA GLU A 129 11.35 -16.25 1.39
C GLU A 129 12.10 -16.49 2.70
N LYS A 130 13.42 -16.28 2.71
CA LYS A 130 14.26 -16.44 3.90
C LYS A 130 13.82 -15.51 5.03
N THR A 131 13.62 -14.23 4.75
CA THR A 131 13.23 -13.23 5.74
C THR A 131 11.81 -13.46 6.25
N SER A 132 10.91 -14.01 5.44
CA SER A 132 9.56 -14.34 5.88
C SER A 132 9.51 -15.56 6.81
N GLY A 133 10.55 -16.41 6.79
CA GLY A 133 10.58 -17.68 7.53
C GLY A 133 9.76 -18.80 6.88
N LEU A 134 9.22 -18.58 5.67
CA LEU A 134 8.26 -19.49 5.04
C LEU A 134 8.88 -20.43 3.99
N LYS A 135 10.16 -20.77 4.16
CA LYS A 135 10.90 -21.61 3.21
C LYS A 135 10.19 -22.94 3.00
N GLY A 136 9.96 -23.29 1.73
CA GLY A 136 9.32 -24.54 1.36
C GLY A 136 7.79 -24.58 1.58
N ARG A 137 7.18 -23.51 2.09
CA ARG A 137 5.71 -23.34 2.17
C ARG A 137 5.22 -22.08 1.46
N LEU A 138 6.10 -21.37 0.75
CA LEU A 138 5.78 -20.19 -0.07
C LEU A 138 5.70 -20.56 -1.55
N ILE A 139 4.49 -20.65 -2.09
CA ILE A 139 4.26 -21.06 -3.49
C ILE A 139 4.12 -19.83 -4.40
N ARG A 140 4.78 -19.86 -5.56
CA ARG A 140 4.63 -18.84 -6.60
C ARG A 140 4.10 -19.50 -7.87
N PRO A 141 2.78 -19.78 -7.94
CA PRO A 141 2.21 -20.71 -8.92
C PRO A 141 2.42 -20.28 -10.37
N LEU A 142 2.60 -18.98 -10.63
CA LEU A 142 2.84 -18.46 -11.97
C LEU A 142 4.26 -18.74 -12.48
N SER A 143 5.24 -18.93 -11.60
CA SER A 143 6.64 -19.19 -11.94
C SER A 143 7.22 -20.41 -11.23
N ALA A 144 6.37 -21.31 -10.75
CA ALA A 144 6.75 -22.43 -9.87
C ALA A 144 7.76 -23.36 -10.54
N LEU A 145 7.64 -23.57 -11.87
CA LEU A 145 8.52 -24.47 -12.62
C LEU A 145 9.97 -23.95 -12.75
N PHE A 146 10.23 -22.69 -12.37
CA PHE A 146 11.58 -22.10 -12.30
C PHE A 146 12.14 -21.98 -10.88
N LEU A 147 11.44 -22.53 -9.89
CA LEU A 147 11.75 -22.46 -8.47
C LEU A 147 11.78 -23.89 -7.89
N GLU A 148 12.45 -24.04 -6.75
CA GLU A 148 12.46 -25.31 -6.02
C GLU A 148 11.03 -25.72 -5.63
N PRO A 149 10.69 -27.01 -5.67
CA PRO A 149 9.38 -27.49 -5.26
C PRO A 149 9.16 -27.26 -3.77
N THR A 150 7.94 -26.89 -3.41
CA THR A 150 7.51 -26.71 -2.02
C THR A 150 7.03 -28.02 -1.40
N ILE A 151 6.88 -28.04 -0.07
CA ILE A 151 6.44 -29.20 0.69
C ILE A 151 5.12 -29.77 0.15
N PRO A 152 4.04 -28.97 -0.08
CA PRO A 152 2.79 -29.51 -0.64
C PRO A 152 2.95 -30.12 -2.04
N GLU A 153 3.91 -29.64 -2.84
CA GLU A 153 4.21 -30.19 -4.15
C GLU A 153 4.94 -31.54 -4.03
N THR A 154 5.95 -31.62 -3.13
CA THR A 154 6.71 -32.85 -2.91
C THR A 154 5.90 -33.96 -2.23
N GLU A 155 4.94 -33.59 -1.37
CA GLU A 155 4.03 -34.52 -0.71
C GLU A 155 2.88 -34.97 -1.61
N GLY A 156 2.76 -34.41 -2.82
CA GLY A 156 1.69 -34.73 -3.77
C GLY A 156 0.31 -34.18 -3.38
N LYS A 157 0.23 -33.25 -2.41
CA LYS A 157 -1.02 -32.53 -2.07
C LYS A 157 -1.38 -31.49 -3.13
N LEU A 158 -0.38 -30.98 -3.85
CA LEU A 158 -0.53 -30.02 -4.96
C LEU A 158 0.14 -30.56 -6.22
N ASP A 159 -0.61 -30.62 -7.33
CA ASP A 159 -0.08 -31.09 -8.61
C ASP A 159 0.82 -30.03 -9.28
N ARG A 160 2.13 -30.17 -9.10
CA ARG A 160 3.14 -29.28 -9.69
C ARG A 160 3.06 -29.21 -11.22
N SER A 161 2.63 -30.26 -11.91
CA SER A 161 2.55 -30.27 -13.38
C SER A 161 1.50 -29.29 -13.92
N ARG A 162 0.58 -28.83 -13.06
CA ARG A 162 -0.49 -27.88 -13.39
C ARG A 162 -0.15 -26.42 -13.02
N LEU A 163 1.00 -26.21 -12.38
CA LEU A 163 1.60 -24.89 -12.14
C LEU A 163 2.34 -24.39 -13.40
N LEU A 164 2.83 -23.16 -13.37
CA LEU A 164 3.30 -22.48 -14.58
C LEU A 164 4.80 -22.14 -14.57
N ASP A 165 5.30 -21.88 -15.78
CA ASP A 165 6.66 -21.45 -16.13
C ASP A 165 6.66 -20.03 -16.73
N ILE A 166 5.92 -19.10 -16.13
CA ILE A 166 5.99 -17.69 -16.53
C ILE A 166 7.24 -17.07 -15.91
N SER A 167 8.02 -16.36 -16.72
CA SER A 167 9.14 -15.55 -16.26
C SER A 167 9.40 -14.36 -17.18
N GLY A 168 10.20 -13.42 -16.70
CA GLY A 168 10.57 -12.22 -17.44
C GLY A 168 9.52 -11.12 -17.35
N ARG A 169 9.65 -10.10 -18.21
CA ARG A 169 8.89 -8.84 -18.09
C ARG A 169 7.59 -8.80 -18.90
N SER A 170 7.42 -9.67 -19.88
CA SER A 170 6.19 -9.72 -20.68
C SER A 170 4.99 -10.13 -19.83
N ARG A 171 3.83 -9.57 -20.13
CA ARG A 171 2.54 -9.91 -19.51
C ARG A 171 1.57 -10.60 -20.46
N GLU A 172 2.00 -10.90 -21.68
CA GLU A 172 1.14 -11.47 -22.72
C GLU A 172 0.52 -12.81 -22.29
N ARG A 173 1.32 -13.69 -21.68
CA ARG A 173 0.81 -14.98 -21.15
C ARG A 173 -0.20 -14.78 -20.03
N GLN A 174 0.04 -13.84 -19.12
CA GLN A 174 -0.91 -13.52 -18.05
C GLN A 174 -2.23 -12.99 -18.61
N ILE A 175 -2.18 -12.11 -19.61
CA ILE A 175 -3.38 -11.57 -20.27
C ILE A 175 -4.15 -12.69 -21.01
N ALA A 176 -3.45 -13.59 -21.70
CA ALA A 176 -4.07 -14.75 -22.34
C ALA A 176 -4.73 -15.68 -21.32
N LEU A 177 -4.08 -15.94 -20.19
CA LEU A 177 -4.65 -16.73 -19.08
C LEU A 177 -5.85 -16.04 -18.44
N ALA A 178 -5.84 -14.70 -18.35
CA ALA A 178 -6.98 -13.94 -17.86
C ALA A 178 -8.22 -14.22 -18.71
N ALA A 179 -8.06 -14.20 -20.04
CA ALA A 179 -9.13 -14.54 -20.98
C ALA A 179 -9.58 -16.00 -20.85
N GLU A 180 -8.65 -16.95 -20.72
CA GLU A 180 -8.96 -18.38 -20.49
C GLU A 180 -9.78 -18.58 -19.21
N PHE A 181 -9.43 -17.90 -18.13
CA PHE A 181 -10.10 -18.02 -16.83
C PHE A 181 -11.33 -17.12 -16.67
N GLY A 182 -11.70 -16.34 -17.69
CA GLY A 182 -12.82 -15.40 -17.63
C GLY A 182 -12.61 -14.21 -16.67
N ILE A 183 -11.35 -13.86 -16.38
CA ILE A 183 -11.01 -12.70 -15.55
C ILE A 183 -11.04 -11.45 -16.43
N VAL A 184 -12.14 -10.71 -16.35
CA VAL A 184 -12.40 -9.52 -17.19
C VAL A 184 -12.05 -8.20 -16.49
N ASP A 185 -12.25 -8.12 -15.17
CA ASP A 185 -12.02 -6.92 -14.38
C ASP A 185 -10.75 -7.05 -13.53
N TYR A 186 -9.66 -6.46 -14.03
CA TYR A 186 -8.44 -6.29 -13.28
C TYR A 186 -7.86 -4.91 -13.58
N PRO A 187 -7.26 -4.23 -12.57
CA PRO A 187 -6.68 -2.93 -12.81
C PRO A 187 -5.54 -3.04 -13.83
N SER A 188 -5.42 -2.03 -14.68
CA SER A 188 -4.22 -1.85 -15.50
C SER A 188 -2.97 -1.86 -14.60
N PRO A 189 -1.78 -2.23 -15.10
CA PRO A 189 -0.52 -2.16 -14.36
C PRO A 189 -0.11 -0.72 -13.99
N ALA A 190 -0.88 -0.05 -13.14
CA ALA A 190 -0.73 1.31 -12.67
C ALA A 190 -1.38 1.41 -11.28
N GLY A 191 -0.76 2.17 -10.37
CA GLY A 191 -1.18 2.23 -8.97
C GLY A 191 -0.35 1.30 -8.08
N GLY A 192 0.87 1.75 -7.77
CA GLY A 192 1.72 1.12 -6.76
C GLY A 192 1.33 1.55 -5.34
N CYS A 193 2.11 1.08 -4.35
CA CYS A 193 2.01 1.60 -2.99
C CYS A 193 2.37 3.10 -2.98
N LYS A 194 1.66 3.93 -2.22
CA LYS A 194 1.97 5.38 -2.11
C LYS A 194 3.41 5.66 -1.69
N LEU A 195 4.04 4.72 -1.00
CA LEU A 195 5.44 4.80 -0.60
C LEU A 195 6.44 4.80 -1.78
N THR A 196 5.99 4.45 -2.99
CA THR A 196 6.81 4.57 -4.21
C THR A 196 6.68 5.94 -4.88
N GLU A 197 5.78 6.80 -4.40
CA GLU A 197 5.57 8.15 -4.93
C GLU A 197 6.44 9.16 -4.17
N GLU A 198 7.41 9.78 -4.85
CA GLU A 198 8.34 10.71 -4.21
C GLU A 198 7.66 11.85 -3.45
N ALA A 199 6.62 12.44 -4.04
CA ALA A 199 5.86 13.53 -3.41
C ALA A 199 5.13 13.06 -2.15
N TYR A 200 4.70 11.79 -2.10
CA TYR A 200 4.09 11.22 -0.89
C TYR A 200 5.17 10.94 0.16
N SER A 201 6.31 10.39 -0.26
CA SER A 201 7.46 10.11 0.60
C SER A 201 8.00 11.37 1.28
N ARG A 202 8.17 12.48 0.56
CA ARG A 202 8.62 13.75 1.17
C ARG A 202 7.69 14.25 2.28
N ARG A 203 6.37 14.11 2.09
CA ARG A 203 5.37 14.41 3.12
C ARG A 203 5.46 13.48 4.33
N LEU A 204 5.77 12.21 4.11
CA LEU A 204 5.93 11.21 5.16
C LEU A 204 7.25 11.40 5.93
N GLU A 205 8.35 11.73 5.26
CA GLU A 205 9.64 12.06 5.88
C GLU A 205 9.52 13.29 6.79
N ASP A 206 8.85 14.33 6.30
CA ASP A 206 8.56 15.53 7.10
C ASP A 206 7.76 15.18 8.36
N LEU A 207 6.68 14.40 8.22
CA LEU A 207 5.90 13.93 9.36
C LEU A 207 6.75 13.12 10.34
N MET A 208 7.58 12.20 9.84
CA MET A 208 8.45 11.37 10.66
C MET A 208 9.46 12.20 11.46
N LYS A 209 10.04 13.23 10.84
CA LYS A 209 11.07 14.08 11.44
C LYS A 209 10.53 15.00 12.54
N HIS A 210 9.28 15.45 12.41
CA HIS A 210 8.74 16.51 13.25
C HIS A 210 7.66 16.03 14.24
N GLU A 211 6.73 15.18 13.80
CA GLU A 211 5.62 14.69 14.63
C GLU A 211 5.71 13.20 14.97
N GLY A 212 6.49 12.43 14.20
CA GLY A 212 6.54 10.97 14.27
C GLY A 212 5.24 10.31 13.78
N PHE A 213 5.10 9.00 14.04
CA PHE A 213 3.97 8.20 13.55
C PHE A 213 2.92 7.85 14.60
N SER A 214 2.90 8.57 15.73
CA SER A 214 1.96 8.34 16.82
C SER A 214 0.51 8.68 16.45
N SER A 215 0.30 9.67 15.57
CA SER A 215 -1.04 10.09 15.14
C SER A 215 -1.49 9.40 13.85
N ARG A 216 -2.44 8.47 13.99
CA ARG A 216 -3.12 7.83 12.85
C ARG A 216 -3.88 8.83 11.98
N THR A 217 -4.43 9.89 12.58
CA THR A 217 -5.14 10.93 11.86
C THR A 217 -4.19 11.69 10.93
N LEU A 218 -2.99 12.05 11.40
CA LEU A 218 -1.99 12.73 10.57
C LEU A 218 -1.51 11.85 9.41
N LEU A 219 -1.30 10.55 9.66
CA LEU A 219 -0.96 9.58 8.61
C LEU A 219 -2.04 9.50 7.53
N LYS A 220 -3.32 9.41 7.92
CA LYS A 220 -4.45 9.38 6.97
C LYS A 220 -4.55 10.68 6.15
N LEU A 221 -4.21 11.81 6.76
CA LEU A 221 -4.20 13.11 6.09
C LEU A 221 -3.01 13.31 5.14
N LEU A 222 -2.03 12.41 5.04
CA LEU A 222 -0.87 12.59 4.15
C LEU A 222 -1.27 12.75 2.68
N SER A 223 -2.36 12.11 2.27
CA SER A 223 -2.89 12.19 0.90
C SER A 223 -3.75 13.43 0.63
N VAL A 224 -4.07 14.20 1.68
CA VAL A 224 -5.06 15.28 1.66
C VAL A 224 -4.36 16.63 1.63
N GLY A 225 -4.87 17.55 0.82
CA GLY A 225 -4.43 18.93 0.82
C GLY A 225 -3.04 19.15 0.23
N ARG A 226 -2.63 20.42 0.29
CA ARG A 226 -1.26 20.89 0.10
C ARG A 226 -0.63 21.00 1.49
N ARG A 227 0.61 20.54 1.64
CA ARG A 227 1.31 20.61 2.92
C ARG A 227 2.35 21.70 2.91
N PHE A 228 2.41 22.41 4.02
CA PHE A 228 3.39 23.45 4.26
C PHE A 228 4.00 23.25 5.64
N ARG A 229 5.26 23.65 5.80
CA ARG A 229 5.89 23.86 7.09
C ARG A 229 6.43 25.28 7.15
N THR A 230 5.92 26.09 8.08
CA THR A 230 6.35 27.49 8.23
C THR A 230 7.81 27.57 8.69
N GLU A 231 8.40 28.76 8.64
CA GLU A 231 9.76 28.99 9.17
C GLU A 231 9.92 28.62 10.64
N ASN A 232 8.84 28.75 11.43
CA ASN A 232 8.81 28.37 12.84
C ASN A 232 8.55 26.86 13.05
N GLY A 233 8.48 26.08 11.97
CA GLY A 233 8.27 24.63 12.02
C GLY A 233 6.81 24.21 12.12
N THR A 234 5.85 25.14 12.03
CA THR A 234 4.41 24.83 12.12
C THR A 234 3.94 24.07 10.88
N SER A 235 3.34 22.90 11.08
CA SER A 235 2.72 22.11 10.01
C SER A 235 1.35 22.69 9.62
N VAL A 236 1.09 22.82 8.32
CA VAL A 236 -0.20 23.32 7.80
C VAL A 236 -0.66 22.42 6.65
N ILE A 237 -1.90 21.96 6.73
CA ILE A 237 -2.57 21.20 5.66
C ILE A 237 -3.68 22.06 5.07
N LEU A 238 -3.54 22.42 3.80
CA LEU A 238 -4.44 23.34 3.09
C LEU A 238 -5.28 22.57 2.06
N GLY A 239 -6.60 22.54 2.22
CA GLY A 239 -7.49 21.80 1.32
C GLY A 239 -7.39 22.23 -0.14
N ARG A 240 -7.55 21.28 -1.07
CA ARG A 240 -7.52 21.56 -2.52
C ARG A 240 -8.90 21.82 -3.11
N ASN A 241 -9.95 21.31 -2.48
CA ASN A 241 -11.33 21.40 -2.92
C ASN A 241 -12.28 21.31 -1.71
N GLY A 242 -13.59 21.42 -1.96
CA GLY A 242 -14.61 21.40 -0.91
C GLY A 242 -14.66 20.09 -0.10
N GLU A 243 -14.42 18.95 -0.74
CA GLU A 243 -14.39 17.65 -0.06
C GLU A 243 -13.22 17.56 0.93
N GLU A 244 -12.03 17.99 0.51
CA GLU A 244 -10.87 18.05 1.40
C GLU A 244 -11.05 19.08 2.51
N ASN A 245 -11.65 20.22 2.23
CA ASN A 245 -11.96 21.22 3.26
C ASN A 245 -12.87 20.61 4.35
N ALA A 246 -13.93 19.91 3.95
CA ALA A 246 -14.84 19.23 4.87
C ALA A 246 -14.11 18.13 5.66
N LEU A 247 -13.26 17.34 4.99
CA LEU A 247 -12.46 16.30 5.64
C LEU A 247 -11.48 16.89 6.67
N LEU A 248 -10.79 17.99 6.34
CA LEU A 248 -9.89 18.66 7.28
C LEU A 248 -10.63 19.18 8.51
N SER A 249 -11.79 19.81 8.31
CA SER A 249 -12.65 20.26 9.42
C SER A 249 -13.11 19.11 10.31
N GLN A 250 -13.47 17.98 9.71
CA GLN A 250 -13.86 16.78 10.46
C GLN A 250 -12.68 16.20 11.26
N ARG A 251 -11.52 16.04 10.64
CA ARG A 251 -10.34 15.43 11.27
C ARG A 251 -9.68 16.32 12.32
N ALA A 252 -9.89 17.63 12.27
CA ALA A 252 -9.43 18.55 13.31
C ALA A 252 -9.93 18.15 14.70
N LEU A 253 -11.16 17.64 14.78
CA LEU A 253 -11.79 17.21 16.04
C LEU A 253 -11.07 16.02 16.71
N GLU A 254 -10.27 15.26 15.94
CA GLU A 254 -9.48 14.13 16.43
C GLU A 254 -8.08 14.54 16.91
N ILE A 255 -7.69 15.81 16.71
CA ILE A 255 -6.34 16.32 16.99
C ILE A 255 -6.42 17.35 18.11
N GLN A 256 -5.75 17.04 19.23
CA GLN A 256 -5.72 17.90 20.39
C GLN A 256 -5.08 19.26 20.05
N ASN A 257 -5.76 20.34 20.48
CA ASN A 257 -5.33 21.73 20.27
C ASN A 257 -5.17 22.12 18.80
N SER A 258 -5.76 21.40 17.84
CA SER A 258 -5.70 21.79 16.45
C SER A 258 -6.41 23.13 16.21
N VAL A 259 -5.94 23.85 15.20
CA VAL A 259 -6.50 25.14 14.79
C VAL A 259 -6.97 25.04 13.34
N LEU A 260 -8.21 25.46 13.09
CA LEU A 260 -8.76 25.62 11.75
C LEU A 260 -8.78 27.09 11.37
N ILE A 261 -8.29 27.40 10.17
CA ILE A 261 -8.31 28.75 9.61
C ILE A 261 -9.01 28.68 8.25
N THR A 262 -9.98 29.56 8.04
CA THR A 262 -10.81 29.61 6.83
C THR A 262 -10.83 31.03 6.28
N PRO A 263 -11.11 31.21 4.97
CA PRO A 263 -11.31 32.53 4.40
C PRO A 263 -12.51 33.24 5.04
N SER A 264 -12.64 34.55 4.78
CA SER A 264 -13.83 35.30 5.17
C SER A 264 -15.10 34.67 4.57
N LYS A 265 -16.24 34.79 5.27
CA LYS A 265 -17.52 34.15 4.86
C LYS A 265 -17.98 34.50 3.43
N SER A 266 -17.55 35.62 2.88
CA SER A 266 -17.86 36.08 1.52
C SER A 266 -16.92 35.53 0.43
N GLN A 267 -15.85 34.82 0.81
CA GLN A 267 -14.81 34.35 -0.09
C GLN A 267 -14.87 32.83 -0.27
N ILE A 268 -14.57 32.37 -1.49
CA ILE A 268 -14.42 30.95 -1.80
C ILE A 268 -12.94 30.61 -1.71
N GLY A 269 -12.54 29.72 -0.80
CA GLY A 269 -11.15 29.34 -0.62
C GLY A 269 -10.95 28.08 0.23
N PRO A 270 -9.69 27.73 0.53
CA PRO A 270 -9.35 26.50 1.21
C PRO A 270 -9.52 26.60 2.73
N THR A 271 -9.77 25.46 3.38
CA THR A 271 -9.61 25.32 4.83
C THR A 271 -8.17 24.92 5.14
N ALA A 272 -7.53 25.62 6.07
CA ALA A 272 -6.25 25.21 6.65
C ALA A 272 -6.46 24.50 7.99
N LEU A 273 -5.81 23.35 8.15
CA LEU A 273 -5.69 22.62 9.41
C LEU A 273 -4.25 22.73 9.90
N VAL A 274 -4.08 23.28 11.10
CA VAL A 274 -2.83 23.27 11.85
C VAL A 274 -2.97 22.26 12.98
N PRO A 275 -2.21 21.14 12.99
CA PRO A 275 -2.44 20.03 13.91
C PRO A 275 -1.80 20.24 15.29
N CYS A 276 -1.70 21.48 15.75
CA CYS A 276 -1.16 21.85 17.06
C CYS A 276 -1.63 23.25 17.48
N ALA A 277 -1.39 23.58 18.75
CA ALA A 277 -1.58 24.94 19.24
C ALA A 277 -0.56 25.89 18.60
N ILE A 278 -1.00 27.09 18.21
CA ILE A 278 -0.17 28.12 17.62
C ILE A 278 -0.43 29.49 18.24
N SER A 279 0.58 30.36 18.22
CA SER A 279 0.50 31.75 18.67
C SER A 279 -0.35 32.60 17.70
N ASP A 280 -0.80 33.78 18.15
CA ASP A 280 -1.55 34.68 17.27
C ASP A 280 -0.71 35.20 16.09
N GLY A 281 0.61 35.33 16.27
CA GLY A 281 1.52 35.65 15.17
C GLY A 281 1.54 34.56 14.09
N GLU A 282 1.61 33.29 14.49
CA GLU A 282 1.52 32.16 13.56
C GLU A 282 0.13 32.07 12.91
N LYS A 283 -0.96 32.37 13.64
CA LYS A 283 -2.30 32.41 13.05
C LYS A 283 -2.39 33.42 11.91
N ASN A 284 -1.80 34.61 12.07
CA ASN A 284 -1.78 35.62 11.02
C ASN A 284 -1.02 35.13 9.78
N ILE A 285 0.12 34.46 9.96
CA ILE A 285 0.90 33.88 8.86
C ILE A 285 0.08 32.82 8.10
N VAL A 286 -0.63 31.95 8.83
CA VAL A 286 -1.48 30.92 8.21
C VAL A 286 -2.71 31.54 7.53
N GLN A 287 -3.26 32.63 8.08
CA GLN A 287 -4.33 33.39 7.42
C GLN A 287 -3.86 33.98 6.09
N GLU A 288 -2.67 34.59 6.02
CA GLU A 288 -2.10 35.07 4.75
C GLU A 288 -1.92 33.94 3.74
N LEU A 289 -1.50 32.76 4.19
CA LEU A 289 -1.41 31.56 3.35
C LEU A 289 -2.79 31.15 2.81
N VAL A 290 -3.83 31.16 3.64
CA VAL A 290 -5.21 30.86 3.21
C VAL A 290 -5.67 31.87 2.16
N ASP A 291 -5.45 33.16 2.40
CA ASP A 291 -5.87 34.26 1.53
C ASP A 291 -5.18 34.21 0.15
N ALA A 292 -3.91 33.78 0.11
CA ALA A 292 -3.15 33.57 -1.13
C ALA A 292 -3.78 32.49 -2.06
N TYR A 293 -4.57 31.58 -1.50
CA TYR A 293 -5.25 30.50 -2.22
C TYR A 293 -6.75 30.71 -2.37
N VAL A 294 -7.29 31.86 -1.96
CA VAL A 294 -8.67 32.27 -2.26
C VAL A 294 -8.88 32.39 -3.78
N LYS A 295 -10.09 32.07 -4.25
CA LYS A 295 -10.47 32.19 -5.65
C LYS A 295 -10.39 33.65 -6.09
N GLY A 296 -9.62 33.90 -7.15
CA GLY A 296 -9.38 35.26 -7.68
C GLY A 296 -8.02 35.84 -7.27
N THR A 297 -7.31 35.22 -6.32
CA THR A 297 -5.96 35.64 -5.95
C THR A 297 -4.93 35.16 -6.99
N GLY A 298 -4.00 36.05 -7.38
CA GLY A 298 -3.00 35.81 -8.40
C GLY A 298 -1.87 34.87 -7.97
N GLU A 299 -1.11 34.34 -8.94
CA GLU A 299 0.00 33.39 -8.68
C GLU A 299 1.16 34.03 -7.88
N ALA A 300 1.38 35.33 -8.03
CA ALA A 300 2.40 36.07 -7.29
C ALA A 300 2.28 35.93 -5.77
N GLU A 301 1.05 35.94 -5.24
CA GLU A 301 0.81 35.76 -3.80
C GLU A 301 1.14 34.33 -3.35
N ARG A 302 0.86 33.33 -4.18
CA ARG A 302 1.17 31.92 -3.87
C ARG A 302 2.67 31.63 -3.90
N LEU A 303 3.42 32.33 -4.76
CA LEU A 303 4.88 32.19 -4.86
C LEU A 303 5.59 32.50 -3.54
N ARG A 304 5.06 33.45 -2.75
CA ARG A 304 5.58 33.80 -1.42
C ARG A 304 5.66 32.61 -0.47
N PHE A 305 4.76 31.64 -0.63
CA PHE A 305 4.62 30.46 0.23
C PHE A 305 5.24 29.18 -0.33
N ARG A 306 5.74 29.19 -1.58
CA ARG A 306 6.34 27.98 -2.18
C ARG A 306 7.54 27.45 -1.41
N LYS A 307 8.32 28.32 -0.77
CA LYS A 307 9.45 27.93 0.08
C LYS A 307 9.06 27.06 1.28
N TRP A 308 7.80 27.14 1.73
CA TRP A 308 7.27 26.32 2.82
C TRP A 308 6.60 25.06 2.33
N GLN A 309 6.34 24.94 1.03
CA GLN A 309 5.56 23.85 0.48
C GLN A 309 6.38 22.56 0.44
N ILE A 310 5.80 21.50 0.99
CA ILE A 310 6.35 20.15 0.91
C ILE A 310 5.82 19.54 -0.38
N LEU A 311 6.64 19.62 -1.43
CA LEU A 311 6.38 19.03 -2.74
C LEU A 311 6.69 17.54 -2.76
#